data_AF-A0A9D7YIL9-F1
#
_entry.id   AF-A0A9D7YIL9-F1
#
_cell.length_a   1.000
_cell.length_b   1.000
_cell.length_c   1.000
_cell.angle_alpha   90.00
_cell.angle_beta   90.00
_cell.angle_gamma   90.00
#
_symmetry.space_group_name_H-M   'P 1'
#
loop_
_entity.id
_entity.type
_entity.pdbx_description
1 polymer ?
#
loop_
_entity_poly.entity_id
_entity_poly.type
_entity_poly.pdbx_seq_one_letter_code
_entity_poly.pdbx_strand_id
1 'polypeptide(L)'
;IPHVLDFRLVLNPGATFGVGAGRRGLFIAFTGAALAFGMWMFSRWTRRNDVVAHAAIGLVLSGGLGNLYDRLVFGCVRDFLHPLPTLFWPGGKPVWPYVSNVADALLLVGVCVLMVHLWRMDAPERKPAG
;
A
#
# COMPACT_ATOMS: atom_id res chain seq x y z
N ILE A 1 13.18 -0.01 -17.79
CA ILE A 1 13.95 1.26 -17.89
C ILE A 1 15.29 1.00 -17.21
N PRO A 2 16.43 1.04 -17.94
CA PRO A 2 17.73 0.73 -17.38
C PRO A 2 17.94 1.45 -16.04
N HIS A 3 18.41 0.73 -15.02
CA HIS A 3 18.70 1.22 -13.66
C HIS A 3 17.50 1.70 -12.81
N VAL A 4 16.35 1.99 -13.41
CA VAL A 4 15.20 2.60 -12.71
C VAL A 4 14.06 1.61 -12.48
N LEU A 5 13.76 0.75 -13.44
CA LEU A 5 12.63 -0.18 -13.34
C LEU A 5 12.91 -1.44 -14.15
N ASP A 6 12.83 -2.58 -13.47
CA ASP A 6 12.86 -3.91 -14.07
C ASP A 6 11.48 -4.59 -13.88
N PHE A 7 11.12 -5.48 -14.80
CA PHE A 7 9.88 -6.26 -14.72
C PHE A 7 10.21 -7.73 -14.45
N ARG A 8 9.85 -8.23 -13.26
CA ARG A 8 10.14 -9.61 -12.84
C ARG A 8 8.91 -10.25 -12.24
N LEU A 9 8.41 -11.32 -12.84
CA LEU A 9 7.25 -12.02 -12.28
C LEU A 9 7.64 -12.83 -11.05
N VAL A 10 7.04 -12.51 -9.90
CA VAL A 10 7.13 -13.26 -8.65
C VAL A 10 5.72 -13.62 -8.20
N LEU A 11 5.45 -14.91 -8.02
CA LEU A 11 4.18 -15.38 -7.48
C LEU A 11 4.27 -15.43 -5.96
N ASN A 12 3.46 -14.63 -5.29
CA ASN A 12 3.51 -14.40 -3.86
C ASN A 12 2.29 -15.05 -3.17
N PRO A 13 2.41 -16.29 -2.68
CA PRO A 13 1.29 -17.05 -2.12
C PRO A 13 0.80 -16.54 -0.75
N GLY A 14 1.55 -15.66 -0.08
CA GLY A 14 1.23 -15.27 1.30
C GLY A 14 2.35 -14.54 2.02
N ALA A 15 3.01 -13.62 1.33
CA ALA A 15 4.19 -12.88 1.74
C ALA A 15 5.45 -13.75 1.87
N THR A 16 6.53 -13.21 1.33
CA THR A 16 7.90 -13.75 1.15
C THR A 16 8.65 -14.04 2.45
N PHE A 17 8.07 -14.78 3.38
CA PHE A 17 8.81 -15.33 4.53
C PHE A 17 8.21 -16.69 4.88
N GLY A 18 9.03 -17.73 5.04
CA GLY A 18 8.68 -19.14 5.29
C GLY A 18 7.75 -19.47 6.48
N VAL A 19 6.96 -18.53 6.98
CA VAL A 19 5.91 -18.66 8.01
C VAL A 19 4.50 -18.75 7.39
N GLY A 20 4.35 -18.45 6.10
CA GLY A 20 3.04 -18.21 5.45
C GLY A 20 2.52 -19.26 4.46
N ALA A 21 3.26 -20.33 4.15
CA ALA A 21 2.78 -21.37 3.24
C ALA A 21 1.48 -22.00 3.78
N GLY A 22 0.37 -21.82 3.08
CA GLY A 22 -0.96 -22.27 3.50
C GLY A 22 -1.82 -21.23 4.26
N ARG A 23 -1.32 -20.02 4.52
CA ARG A 23 -2.05 -18.96 5.25
C ARG A 23 -2.87 -18.01 4.36
N ARG A 24 -3.21 -18.42 3.13
CA ARG A 24 -4.03 -17.65 2.18
C ARG A 24 -5.30 -17.09 2.83
N GLY A 25 -5.99 -17.91 3.63
CA GLY A 25 -7.21 -17.50 4.35
C GLY A 25 -6.98 -16.35 5.33
N LEU A 26 -5.84 -16.32 6.02
CA LEU A 26 -5.50 -15.23 6.94
C LEU A 26 -5.27 -13.92 6.20
N PHE A 27 -4.59 -13.94 5.06
CA PHE A 27 -4.41 -12.74 4.25
C PHE A 27 -5.73 -12.23 3.65
N ILE A 28 -6.58 -13.13 3.17
CA ILE A 28 -7.92 -12.77 2.69
C ILE A 28 -8.73 -12.12 3.82
N ALA A 29 -8.75 -12.73 5.01
CA ALA A 29 -9.46 -12.20 6.17
C ALA A 29 -8.91 -10.84 6.61
N PHE A 30 -7.58 -10.71 6.68
CA PHE A 30 -6.92 -9.46 7.04
C PHE A 30 -7.22 -8.34 6.02
N THR A 31 -7.06 -8.60 4.73
CA THR A 31 -7.37 -7.62 3.69
C THR A 31 -8.85 -7.27 3.69
N GLY A 32 -9.75 -8.25 3.87
CA GLY A 32 -11.19 -7.99 4.02
C GLY A 32 -11.51 -7.09 5.22
N ALA A 33 -10.90 -7.35 6.38
CA ALA A 33 -11.05 -6.50 7.56
C ALA A 33 -10.50 -5.08 7.32
N ALA A 34 -9.35 -4.94 6.67
CA ALA A 34 -8.78 -3.65 6.31
C ALA A 34 -9.67 -2.85 5.34
N LEU A 35 -10.27 -3.52 4.35
CA LEU A 35 -11.22 -2.88 3.42
C LEU A 35 -12.50 -2.43 4.14
N ALA A 36 -13.06 -3.27 5.01
CA ALA A 36 -14.22 -2.92 5.82
C ALA A 36 -13.93 -1.73 6.74
N PHE A 37 -12.76 -1.73 7.38
CA PHE A 37 -12.30 -0.62 8.22
C PHE A 37 -12.09 0.67 7.41
N GLY A 38 -11.45 0.60 6.24
CA GLY A 38 -11.29 1.76 5.36
C GLY A 38 -12.62 2.35 4.88
N MET A 39 -13.60 1.50 4.56
CA MET A 39 -14.96 1.93 4.22
C MET A 39 -15.68 2.56 5.42
N TRP A 40 -15.53 1.98 6.61
CA TRP A 40 -16.07 2.55 7.84
C TRP A 40 -15.46 3.92 8.16
N MET A 41 -14.14 4.05 8.06
CA MET A 41 -13.44 5.34 8.22
C MET A 41 -13.94 6.37 7.23
N PHE A 42 -14.08 6.00 5.95
CA PHE A 42 -14.66 6.87 4.92
C PHE A 42 -16.07 7.33 5.32
N SER A 43 -16.93 6.42 5.78
CA SER A 43 -18.30 6.76 6.15
C SER A 43 -18.42 7.63 7.39
N ARG A 44 -17.49 7.53 8.35
CA ARG A 44 -17.64 8.14 9.69
C ARG A 44 -16.76 9.34 9.94
N TRP A 45 -15.58 9.40 9.33
CA TRP A 45 -14.54 10.37 9.70
C TRP A 45 -14.18 11.36 8.61
N THR A 46 -14.53 11.11 7.34
CA THR A 46 -14.28 12.10 6.28
C THR A 46 -15.41 13.12 6.20
N ARG A 47 -15.04 14.36 5.85
CA ARG A 47 -16.00 15.43 5.56
C ARG A 47 -16.26 15.46 4.07
N ARG A 48 -17.44 15.93 3.63
CA ARG A 48 -17.81 15.99 2.20
C ARG A 48 -16.77 16.69 1.31
N ASN A 49 -16.08 17.70 1.84
CA ASN A 49 -15.09 18.47 1.09
C ASN A 49 -13.65 17.98 1.32
N ASP A 50 -13.44 16.88 2.04
CA ASP A 50 -12.11 16.32 2.31
C ASP A 50 -11.63 15.42 1.17
N VAL A 51 -11.37 16.06 0.02
CA VAL A 51 -10.95 15.39 -1.22
C VAL A 51 -9.63 14.62 -1.03
N VAL A 52 -8.73 15.11 -0.17
CA VAL A 52 -7.45 14.45 0.10
C VAL A 52 -7.67 13.13 0.84
N ALA A 53 -8.49 13.12 1.90
CA ALA A 53 -8.82 11.88 2.60
C ALA A 53 -9.58 10.91 1.68
N HIS A 54 -10.52 11.39 0.86
CA HIS A 54 -11.25 10.55 -0.09
C HIS A 54 -10.32 9.88 -1.12
N ALA A 55 -9.40 10.65 -1.71
CA ALA A 55 -8.43 10.11 -2.65
C ALA A 55 -7.49 9.11 -1.97
N ALA A 56 -6.98 9.43 -0.79
CA ALA A 56 -6.09 8.55 -0.04
C ALA A 56 -6.76 7.21 0.34
N ILE A 57 -7.99 7.26 0.85
CA ILE A 57 -8.76 6.06 1.17
C ILE A 57 -9.10 5.28 -0.12
N GLY A 58 -9.46 5.96 -1.21
CA GLY A 58 -9.70 5.33 -2.51
C GLY A 58 -8.48 4.55 -3.04
N LEU A 59 -7.28 5.11 -2.88
CA LEU A 59 -6.02 4.44 -3.22
C LEU A 59 -5.80 3.18 -2.37
N VAL A 60 -6.00 3.28 -1.05
CA VAL A 60 -5.85 2.12 -0.14
C VAL A 60 -6.87 1.04 -0.46
N LEU A 61 -8.14 1.39 -0.66
CA LEU A 61 -9.21 0.46 -0.97
C LEU A 61 -8.98 -0.23 -2.32
N SER A 62 -8.62 0.51 -3.37
CA SER A 62 -8.35 -0.07 -4.69
C SER A 62 -7.12 -0.99 -4.69
N GLY A 63 -6.04 -0.61 -4.01
CA GLY A 63 -4.88 -1.48 -3.83
C GLY A 63 -5.22 -2.75 -3.05
N GLY A 64 -5.93 -2.63 -1.93
CA GLY A 64 -6.41 -3.78 -1.15
C GLY A 64 -7.30 -4.72 -1.97
N LEU A 65 -8.24 -4.17 -2.75
CA LEU A 65 -9.13 -4.93 -3.63
C LEU A 65 -8.36 -5.68 -4.73
N GLY A 66 -7.38 -5.04 -5.38
CA GLY A 66 -6.57 -5.71 -6.41
C GLY A 66 -5.80 -6.90 -5.85
N ASN A 67 -5.16 -6.70 -4.70
CA ASN A 67 -4.42 -7.75 -4.00
C ASN A 67 -5.33 -8.86 -3.44
N LEU A 68 -6.57 -8.53 -3.05
CA LEU A 68 -7.56 -9.52 -2.64
C LEU A 68 -8.09 -10.33 -3.83
N TYR A 69 -8.40 -9.65 -4.94
CA TYR A 69 -8.84 -10.29 -6.19
C TYR A 69 -7.82 -11.35 -6.64
N ASP A 70 -6.54 -10.98 -6.65
CA ASP A 70 -5.47 -11.89 -7.03
C ASP A 70 -5.44 -13.15 -6.14
N ARG A 71 -5.54 -12.95 -4.81
CA ARG A 71 -5.61 -14.06 -3.86
C ARG A 71 -6.86 -14.91 -4.02
N LEU A 72 -8.00 -14.35 -4.42
CA LEU A 72 -9.24 -15.12 -4.59
C LEU A 72 -9.23 -15.91 -5.90
N VAL A 73 -8.77 -15.31 -6.99
CA VAL A 73 -8.84 -15.89 -8.34
C VAL A 73 -7.62 -16.76 -8.66
N PHE A 74 -6.41 -16.31 -8.35
CA PHE A 74 -5.16 -16.99 -8.73
C PHE A 74 -4.47 -17.69 -7.55
N GLY A 75 -4.99 -17.51 -6.34
CA GLY A 75 -4.43 -18.14 -5.13
C GLY A 75 -3.14 -17.51 -4.61
N CYS A 76 -2.59 -16.51 -5.31
CA CYS A 76 -1.40 -15.76 -4.95
C CYS A 76 -1.47 -14.35 -5.55
N VAL A 77 -0.67 -13.43 -5.01
CA VAL A 77 -0.47 -12.11 -5.60
C VAL A 77 0.61 -12.20 -6.68
N ARG A 78 0.39 -11.52 -7.81
CA ARG A 78 1.36 -11.45 -8.90
C ARG A 78 2.16 -10.15 -8.77
N ASP A 79 3.40 -10.27 -8.33
CA ASP A 79 4.34 -9.16 -8.22
C ASP A 79 5.16 -9.09 -9.51
N PHE A 80 5.32 -7.88 -10.07
CA PHE A 80 5.97 -7.69 -11.37
C PHE A 80 6.79 -6.41 -11.53
N LEU A 81 6.70 -5.47 -10.59
CA LEU A 81 7.44 -4.21 -10.58
C LEU A 81 8.65 -4.33 -9.65
N HIS A 82 9.86 -4.18 -10.19
CA HIS A 82 11.10 -4.08 -9.41
C HIS A 82 11.75 -2.70 -9.63
N PRO A 83 11.37 -1.69 -8.84
CA PRO A 83 11.93 -0.35 -8.97
C PRO A 83 13.34 -0.26 -8.36
N LEU A 84 14.14 0.67 -8.89
CA LEU A 84 15.49 1.02 -8.41
C LEU A 84 16.43 -0.18 -8.16
N PRO A 85 16.51 -1.16 -9.08
CA PRO A 85 17.24 -2.41 -8.85
C PRO A 85 18.76 -2.22 -8.68
N THR A 86 19.31 -1.09 -9.14
CA THR A 86 20.75 -0.80 -9.06
C THR A 86 21.11 0.27 -8.04
N LEU A 87 20.15 0.73 -7.23
CA LEU A 87 20.40 1.72 -6.18
C LEU A 87 20.68 1.01 -4.85
N PHE A 88 21.76 1.39 -4.19
CA PHE A 88 22.19 0.79 -2.92
C PHE A 88 22.46 1.87 -1.87
N TRP A 89 22.12 1.59 -0.62
CA TRP A 89 22.48 2.42 0.53
C TRP A 89 23.99 2.36 0.81
N PRO A 90 24.56 3.38 1.48
CA PRO A 90 25.88 3.27 2.08
C PRO A 90 25.95 2.00 2.95
N GLY A 91 26.83 1.06 2.60
CA GLY A 91 26.87 -0.27 3.21
C GLY A 91 26.34 -1.42 2.32
N GLY A 92 26.02 -1.15 1.04
CA GLY A 92 25.84 -2.19 0.01
C GLY A 92 24.49 -2.90 0.02
N LYS A 93 23.53 -2.45 0.84
CA LYS A 93 22.16 -2.99 0.83
C LYS A 93 21.33 -2.35 -0.27
N PRO A 94 20.55 -3.11 -1.06
CA PRO A 94 19.65 -2.52 -2.06
C PRO A 94 18.69 -1.53 -1.40
N VAL A 95 18.45 -0.39 -2.06
CA VAL A 95 17.42 0.57 -1.61
C VAL A 95 16.05 -0.05 -1.70
N TRP A 96 15.80 -0.83 -2.75
CA TRP A 96 14.54 -1.51 -2.97
C TRP A 96 14.77 -2.99 -3.31
N PRO A 97 14.79 -3.87 -2.29
CA PRO A 97 15.09 -5.29 -2.49
C PRO A 97 13.86 -6.11 -2.96
N TYR A 98 12.68 -5.52 -3.05
CA TYR A 98 11.42 -6.24 -3.23
C TYR A 98 10.83 -6.05 -4.63
N VAL A 99 10.22 -7.11 -5.16
CA VAL A 99 9.31 -7.02 -6.30
C VAL A 99 7.90 -6.80 -5.75
N SER A 100 7.17 -5.87 -6.32
CA SER A 100 5.81 -5.51 -5.90
C SER A 100 4.89 -5.43 -7.11
N ASN A 101 3.65 -4.99 -6.92
CA ASN A 101 2.75 -4.68 -8.03
C ASN A 101 2.16 -3.27 -7.92
N VAL A 102 1.24 -2.95 -8.82
CA VAL A 102 0.53 -1.67 -8.82
C VAL A 102 -0.35 -1.52 -7.57
N ALA A 103 -0.98 -2.59 -7.09
CA ALA A 103 -1.81 -2.57 -5.89
C ALA A 103 -0.98 -2.18 -4.63
N ASP A 104 0.25 -2.68 -4.51
CA ASP A 104 1.16 -2.29 -3.43
C ASP A 104 1.60 -0.83 -3.53
N ALA A 105 1.82 -0.33 -4.75
CA ALA A 105 2.12 1.09 -4.97
C ALA A 105 0.93 1.98 -4.56
N LEU A 106 -0.30 1.59 -4.91
CA LEU A 106 -1.52 2.30 -4.49
C LEU A 106 -1.68 2.30 -2.96
N LEU A 107 -1.44 1.16 -2.31
CA LEU A 107 -1.44 1.04 -0.85
C LEU A 107 -0.41 1.98 -0.22
N LEU A 108 0.84 1.94 -0.69
CA LEU A 108 1.93 2.77 -0.17
C LEU A 108 1.61 4.26 -0.32
N VAL A 109 1.24 4.70 -1.53
CA VAL A 109 0.91 6.10 -1.79
C VAL A 109 -0.31 6.53 -0.99
N GLY A 110 -1.37 5.72 -0.96
CA GLY A 110 -2.59 6.03 -0.20
C GLY A 110 -2.33 6.19 1.30
N VAL A 111 -1.56 5.28 1.90
CA VAL A 111 -1.18 5.38 3.32
C VAL A 111 -0.32 6.61 3.58
N CYS A 112 0.70 6.88 2.74
CA CYS A 112 1.53 8.06 2.90
C CYS A 112 0.73 9.37 2.80
N VAL A 113 -0.18 9.48 1.83
CA VAL A 113 -1.03 10.66 1.68
C VAL A 113 -1.96 10.81 2.88
N LEU A 114 -2.59 9.73 3.36
CA LEU A 114 -3.47 9.77 4.52
C LEU A 114 -2.71 10.20 5.78
N MET A 115 -1.51 9.65 6.01
CA MET A 115 -0.68 10.00 7.17
C MET A 115 -0.29 11.49 7.15
N VAL A 116 0.18 12.01 6.01
CA VAL A 116 0.54 13.42 5.88
C VAL A 116 -0.68 14.33 6.07
N HIS A 117 -1.84 13.92 5.55
CA HIS A 117 -3.08 14.66 5.71
C HIS A 117 -3.49 14.77 7.18
N LEU A 118 -3.54 13.64 7.90
CA LEU A 118 -3.88 13.61 9.32
C LEU A 118 -2.90 14.43 10.16
N TRP A 119 -1.60 14.32 9.89
CA TRP A 119 -0.59 15.11 10.60
C TRP A 119 -0.76 16.62 10.40
N ARG A 120 -1.20 17.05 9.21
CA ARG A 120 -1.50 18.47 8.93
C ARG A 120 -2.79 18.94 9.59
N MET A 121 -3.76 18.06 9.80
CA MET A 121 -5.01 18.39 10.50
C MET A 121 -4.78 18.55 12.02
N ASP A 122 -3.84 17.81 12.60
CA ASP A 122 -3.49 17.88 14.03
C ASP A 122 -2.49 19.01 14.36
N ALA A 123 -1.89 19.65 13.36
CA ALA A 123 -0.93 20.72 13.60
C ALA A 123 -1.61 21.94 14.24
N PRO A 124 -1.16 22.41 15.43
CA PRO A 124 -1.77 23.56 16.09
C PRO A 124 -1.66 24.79 15.18
N GLU A 125 -2.76 25.52 15.04
CA GLU A 125 -2.77 26.79 14.29
C GLU A 125 -1.61 27.67 14.79
N ARG A 126 -0.63 27.93 13.91
CA ARG A 126 0.36 28.97 14.17
C ARG A 126 -0.40 30.28 14.24
N LYS A 127 -0.65 30.80 15.46
CA LYS A 127 -1.12 32.17 15.65
C LYS A 127 -0.17 33.09 14.87
N PRO A 128 -0.68 33.98 13.99
CA PRO A 128 0.16 34.94 13.31
C PRO A 128 0.88 35.80 14.38
N ALA A 129 2.19 35.95 14.22
CA ALA A 129 2.97 36.87 15.05
C ALA A 129 2.44 38.28 14.78
N GLY A 130 1.74 38.84 15.76
CA GLY A 130 1.37 40.25 15.80
C GLY A 130 2.53 41.12 16.23
#